data_AF-A0A0S9M4Z2-F1
#
_entry.id   AF-A0A0S9M4Z2-F1
#
_cell.length_a   1.000
_cell.length_b   1.000
_cell.length_c   1.000
_cell.angle_alpha   90.00
_cell.angle_beta   90.00
_cell.angle_gamma   90.00
#
_symmetry.space_group_name_H-M   'P 1'
#
loop_
_entity.id
_entity.type
_entity.pdbx_description
1 polymer ?
#
loop_
_entity_poly.entity_id
_entity_poly.type
_entity_poly.pdbx_seq_one_letter_code
_entity_poly.pdbx_strand_id
1 'polypeptide(L)'
;MLFAAVVGLAAAGAQAQDLVVNEGQDSIRLTDAACSNAAVLQRIAPAERALFRTASATLQGQRYTACWSRVSSAVYIVYEDGDQGLVPVARLKVPVDI
;
A
#
# COMPACT_ATOMS: atom_id res chain seq x y z
N MET A 1 8.92 -15.50 45.29
CA MET A 1 8.21 -16.19 44.19
C MET A 1 7.06 -15.31 43.74
N LEU A 2 7.11 -14.74 42.53
CA LEU A 2 5.95 -14.70 41.63
C LEU A 2 6.48 -14.42 40.21
N PHE A 3 6.45 -15.45 39.38
CA PHE A 3 6.62 -15.37 37.93
C PHE A 3 5.33 -14.77 37.34
N ALA A 4 5.43 -13.70 36.56
CA ALA A 4 4.34 -13.26 35.69
C ALA A 4 4.79 -13.46 34.23
N ALA A 5 4.41 -14.60 33.67
CA ALA A 5 4.67 -14.99 32.30
C ALA A 5 3.59 -14.44 31.35
N VAL A 6 4.07 -13.71 30.33
CA VAL A 6 3.68 -13.68 28.90
C VAL A 6 2.21 -13.89 28.52
N VAL A 7 1.64 -12.90 27.83
CA VAL A 7 0.91 -13.13 26.56
C VAL A 7 1.27 -11.98 25.62
N GLY A 8 2.35 -12.15 24.85
CA GLY A 8 2.57 -11.33 23.67
C GLY A 8 1.48 -11.66 22.66
N LEU A 9 0.56 -10.73 22.41
CA LEU A 9 -0.34 -10.83 21.27
C LEU A 9 0.54 -10.76 20.01
N ALA A 10 0.86 -11.91 19.46
CA ALA A 10 1.28 -12.03 18.08
C ALA A 10 0.12 -11.50 17.24
N ALA A 11 0.23 -10.23 16.83
CA ALA A 11 -0.53 -9.73 15.70
C ALA A 11 -0.06 -10.54 14.50
N ALA A 12 -0.74 -11.66 14.24
CA ALA A 12 -0.69 -12.33 12.97
C ALA A 12 -1.21 -11.30 11.96
N GLY A 13 -0.28 -10.56 11.36
CA GLY A 13 -0.56 -9.69 10.24
C GLY A 13 -1.20 -10.59 9.20
N ALA A 14 -2.52 -10.45 9.04
CA ALA A 14 -3.22 -10.98 7.89
C ALA A 14 -2.37 -10.55 6.70
N GLN A 15 -1.79 -11.53 6.01
CA GLN A 15 -1.10 -11.25 4.76
C GLN A 15 -2.18 -10.78 3.80
N ALA A 16 -2.40 -9.47 3.81
CA ALA A 16 -3.11 -8.78 2.77
C ALA A 16 -2.48 -9.24 1.46
N GLN A 17 -3.30 -9.44 0.42
CA GLN A 17 -2.80 -9.84 -0.87
C GLN A 17 -1.98 -8.67 -1.43
N ASP A 18 -0.72 -8.62 -1.02
CA ASP A 18 0.18 -7.57 -1.40
C ASP A 18 0.42 -7.70 -2.89
N LEU A 19 0.29 -6.61 -3.64
CA LEU A 19 0.68 -6.57 -5.03
C LEU A 19 1.92 -5.70 -5.15
N VAL A 20 2.90 -6.15 -5.90
CA VAL A 20 4.15 -5.44 -6.07
C VAL A 20 4.42 -5.17 -7.55
N VAL A 21 4.87 -3.95 -7.85
CA VAL A 21 5.59 -3.63 -9.09
C VAL A 21 7.03 -3.38 -8.73
N ASN A 22 7.95 -3.94 -9.51
CA ASN A 22 9.39 -3.69 -9.39
C ASN A 22 9.93 -3.28 -10.76
N GLU A 23 10.62 -2.15 -10.82
CA GLU A 23 11.30 -1.63 -12.00
C GLU A 23 12.72 -1.22 -11.62
N GLY A 24 13.67 -2.16 -11.75
CA GLY A 24 15.06 -1.93 -11.34
C GLY A 24 15.17 -1.75 -9.83
N GLN A 25 15.53 -0.53 -9.40
CA GLN A 25 15.63 -0.16 -7.98
C GLN A 25 14.32 0.38 -7.40
N ASP A 26 13.35 0.67 -8.27
CA ASP A 26 12.08 1.23 -7.88
C ASP A 26 11.08 0.11 -7.60
N SER A 27 10.29 0.28 -6.54
CA SER A 27 9.25 -0.68 -6.17
C SER A 27 8.02 0.03 -5.67
N ILE A 28 6.86 -0.56 -5.93
CA ILE A 28 5.59 -0.12 -5.36
C ILE A 28 4.92 -1.34 -4.75
N ARG A 29 4.62 -1.27 -3.46
CA ARG A 29 3.83 -2.27 -2.74
C ARG A 29 2.43 -1.71 -2.49
N LEU A 30 1.43 -2.46 -2.93
CA LEU A 30 0.01 -2.19 -2.78
C LEU A 30 -0.55 -3.20 -1.78
N THR A 31 -1.32 -2.75 -0.80
CA THR A 31 -1.96 -3.63 0.19
C THR A 31 -3.46 -3.35 0.24
N ASP A 32 -4.26 -4.32 0.68
CA ASP A 32 -5.72 -4.17 0.76
C ASP A 32 -6.21 -3.39 2.01
N ALA A 33 -5.29 -2.94 2.87
CA ALA A 33 -5.64 -2.13 4.02
C ALA A 33 -6.24 -0.79 3.57
N ALA A 34 -7.29 -0.29 4.26
CA ALA A 34 -7.85 1.02 3.95
C ALA A 34 -6.78 2.13 4.06
N CYS A 35 -6.78 3.06 3.11
CA CYS A 35 -5.89 4.22 3.16
C CYS A 35 -6.29 5.13 4.33
N SER A 36 -5.32 5.49 5.18
CA SER A 36 -5.51 6.41 6.31
C SER A 36 -4.64 7.67 6.24
N ASN A 37 -3.80 7.82 5.20
CA ASN A 37 -2.92 8.98 5.06
C ASN A 37 -3.75 10.23 4.73
N ALA A 38 -3.83 11.17 5.67
CA ALA A 38 -4.64 12.37 5.54
C ALA A 38 -4.20 13.28 4.37
N ALA A 39 -2.90 13.40 4.12
CA ALA A 39 -2.37 14.23 3.02
C ALA A 39 -2.80 13.69 1.65
N VAL A 40 -2.85 12.36 1.50
CA VAL A 40 -3.36 11.72 0.29
C VAL A 40 -4.88 11.85 0.20
N LEU A 41 -5.61 11.55 1.30
CA LEU A 41 -7.08 11.58 1.32
C LEU A 41 -7.67 12.96 1.06
N GLN A 42 -6.98 14.04 1.46
CA GLN A 42 -7.41 15.42 1.17
C GLN A 42 -7.44 15.72 -0.33
N ARG A 43 -6.67 14.98 -1.14
CA ARG A 43 -6.58 15.13 -2.60
C ARG A 43 -7.62 14.29 -3.34
N ILE A 44 -8.34 13.42 -2.62
CA ILE A 44 -9.36 12.51 -3.16
C ILE A 44 -10.74 13.03 -2.77
N ALA A 45 -11.67 12.97 -3.73
CA ALA A 45 -13.06 13.35 -3.51
C ALA A 45 -13.64 12.54 -2.33
N PRO A 46 -14.37 13.16 -1.37
CA PRO A 46 -14.85 12.46 -0.17
C PRO A 46 -15.60 11.16 -0.45
N ALA A 47 -16.40 11.11 -1.52
CA ALA A 47 -17.16 9.93 -1.93
C ALA A 47 -16.28 8.76 -2.41
N GLU A 48 -15.07 9.04 -2.89
CA GLU A 48 -14.17 8.04 -3.45
C GLU A 48 -13.15 7.51 -2.44
N ARG A 49 -12.93 8.21 -1.32
CA ARG A 49 -11.93 7.87 -0.31
C ARG A 49 -12.02 6.43 0.20
N ALA A 50 -13.25 5.91 0.34
CA ALA A 50 -13.49 4.53 0.79
C ALA A 50 -13.00 3.46 -0.21
N LEU A 51 -12.78 3.84 -1.47
CA LEU A 51 -12.24 2.96 -2.50
C LEU A 51 -10.72 2.84 -2.43
N PHE A 52 -10.06 3.77 -1.73
CA PHE A 52 -8.60 3.82 -1.67
C PHE A 52 -8.04 2.91 -0.57
N ARG A 53 -6.97 2.23 -0.95
CA ARG A 53 -6.21 1.29 -0.14
C ARG A 53 -4.78 1.78 0.03
N THR A 54 -4.06 1.21 0.97
CA THR A 54 -2.70 1.64 1.33
C THR A 54 -1.69 1.20 0.28
N ALA A 55 -0.80 2.11 -0.10
CA ALA A 55 0.36 1.82 -0.93
C ALA A 55 1.62 2.44 -0.32
N SER A 56 2.77 1.89 -0.70
CA SER A 56 4.07 2.50 -0.44
C SER A 56 4.95 2.30 -1.66
N ALA A 57 5.77 3.29 -1.97
CA ALA A 57 6.76 3.17 -3.04
C ALA A 57 8.15 3.45 -2.51
N THR A 58 9.13 2.78 -3.10
CA THR A 58 10.53 3.16 -3.02
C THR A 58 10.92 3.62 -4.41
N LEU A 59 11.25 4.89 -4.59
CA LEU A 59 11.67 5.48 -5.85
C LEU A 59 13.05 6.10 -5.65
N GLN A 60 14.03 5.68 -6.44
CA GLN A 60 15.43 6.15 -6.35
C GLN A 60 16.00 6.06 -4.91
N GLY A 61 15.60 5.02 -4.16
CA GLY A 61 16.01 4.81 -2.77
C GLY A 61 15.25 5.64 -1.72
N GLN A 62 14.32 6.50 -2.13
CA GLN A 62 13.45 7.27 -1.23
C GLN A 62 12.11 6.56 -1.06
N ARG A 63 11.58 6.52 0.16
CA ARG A 63 10.29 5.88 0.46
C ARG A 63 9.18 6.92 0.52
N TYR A 64 8.09 6.63 -0.18
CA TYR A 64 6.89 7.45 -0.26
C TYR A 64 5.68 6.68 0.25
N THR A 65 4.83 7.36 1.00
CA THR A 65 3.48 6.89 1.31
C THR A 65 2.56 7.23 0.15
N ALA A 66 1.70 6.29 -0.22
CA ALA A 66 0.71 6.48 -1.27
C ALA A 66 -0.60 5.78 -0.92
N CYS A 67 -1.63 6.07 -1.69
CA CYS A 67 -2.86 5.29 -1.68
C CYS A 67 -3.25 4.91 -3.10
N TRP A 68 -3.84 3.72 -3.25
CA TRP A 68 -4.20 3.18 -4.55
C TRP A 68 -5.68 2.80 -4.63
N SER A 69 -6.24 2.85 -5.82
CA SER A 69 -7.56 2.31 -6.12
C SER A 69 -7.53 1.61 -7.48
N ARG A 70 -8.38 0.60 -7.67
CA ARG A 70 -8.49 -0.09 -8.95
C ARG A 70 -9.40 0.69 -9.89
N VAL A 71 -8.89 1.00 -11.08
CA VAL A 71 -9.65 1.67 -12.14
C VAL A 71 -9.58 0.84 -13.42
N SER A 72 -10.67 0.18 -13.77
CA SER A 72 -10.75 -0.71 -14.95
C SER A 72 -9.60 -1.74 -14.97
N SER A 73 -8.65 -1.62 -15.90
CA SER A 73 -7.49 -2.50 -16.11
C SER A 73 -6.17 -1.96 -15.53
N ALA A 74 -6.23 -0.95 -14.65
CA ALA A 74 -5.08 -0.37 -14.00
C ALA A 74 -5.34 -0.12 -12.51
N VAL A 75 -4.29 0.20 -11.78
CA VAL A 75 -4.37 0.80 -10.45
C VAL A 75 -3.94 2.26 -10.55
N TYR A 76 -4.77 3.13 -9.99
CA TYR A 76 -4.48 4.54 -9.84
C TYR A 76 -3.85 4.77 -8.48
N ILE A 77 -2.72 5.47 -8.45
CA ILE A 77 -1.89 5.69 -7.27
C ILE A 77 -1.76 7.19 -7.06
N VAL A 78 -1.95 7.64 -5.82
CA VAL A 78 -1.76 9.02 -5.39
C VAL A 78 -0.74 9.03 -4.27
N TYR A 79 0.35 9.76 -4.46
CA TYR A 79 1.44 9.90 -3.50
C TYR A 79 1.18 11.05 -2.53
N GLU A 80 1.87 11.05 -1.38
CA GLU A 80 1.70 12.07 -0.34
C GLU A 80 2.15 13.48 -0.77
N ASP A 81 3.13 13.58 -1.66
CA ASP A 81 3.59 14.82 -2.29
C ASP A 81 2.55 15.41 -3.27
N GLY A 82 1.61 14.59 -3.73
CA GLY A 82 0.53 14.97 -4.64
C GLY A 82 0.71 14.46 -6.06
N ASP A 83 1.82 13.78 -6.34
CA ASP A 83 2.03 13.12 -7.61
C ASP A 83 1.07 11.95 -7.79
N GLN A 84 0.83 11.59 -9.03
CA GLN A 84 -0.16 10.61 -9.43
C GLN A 84 0.40 9.67 -10.48
N GLY A 85 -0.01 8.41 -10.42
CA GLY A 85 0.45 7.38 -11.35
C GLY A 85 -0.64 6.39 -11.71
N LEU A 86 -0.51 5.80 -12.90
CA LEU A 86 -1.32 4.67 -13.33
C LEU A 86 -0.41 3.49 -13.63
N VAL A 87 -0.72 2.34 -13.04
CA VAL A 87 0.04 1.11 -13.23
C VAL A 87 -0.90 0.04 -13.79
N PRO A 88 -0.64 -0.48 -15.01
CA PRO A 88 -1.46 -1.55 -15.58
C PRO A 88 -1.45 -2.79 -14.68
N VAL A 89 -2.60 -3.44 -14.49
CA VAL A 89 -2.69 -4.63 -13.64
C VAL A 89 -1.81 -5.78 -14.15
N ALA A 90 -1.53 -5.83 -15.46
CA ALA A 90 -0.64 -6.79 -16.07
C ALA A 90 0.83 -6.68 -15.60
N ARG A 91 1.22 -5.56 -14.98
CA ARG A 91 2.56 -5.37 -14.40
C ARG A 91 2.63 -5.75 -12.91
N LEU A 92 1.49 -5.97 -12.27
CA LEU A 92 1.41 -6.34 -10.86
C LEU A 92 1.79 -7.80 -10.67
N LYS A 93 2.59 -8.06 -9.63
CA LYS A 93 3.00 -9.40 -9.24
C LYS A 93 2.55 -9.66 -7.80
N VAL A 94 2.14 -10.89 -7.53
CA VAL A 94 2.01 -11.36 -6.14
C VAL A 94 3.44 -11.63 -5.64
N PRO A 95 3.88 -11.04 -4.52
CA PRO A 95 5.16 -11.36 -3.93
C PRO A 95 5.14 -12.83 -3.52
N VAL A 96 6.11 -13.59 -4.03
CA VAL A 96 6.30 -14.98 -3.62
C VAL A 96 7.07 -14.95 -2.30
N ASP A 97 6.39 -15.26 -1.21
CA ASP A 97 7.02 -15.54 0.08
C ASP A 97 7.82 -16.85 -0.11
N ILE A 98 9.15 -16.80 0.06
CA ILE A 98 10.05 -17.98 0.02
C ILE A 98 10.42 -18.40 1.44
#